data_AF-J2ZTR5-F1
#
_entry.id   AF-J2ZTR5-F1
#
_cell.length_a   1.000
_cell.length_b   1.000
_cell.length_c   1.000
_cell.angle_alpha   90.00
_cell.angle_beta   90.00
_cell.angle_gamma   90.00
#
_symmetry.space_group_name_H-M   'P 1'
#
loop_
_entity.id
_entity.type
_entity.pdbx_description
1 polymer ?
#
loop_
_entity_poly.entity_id
_entity_poly.type
_entity_poly.pdbx_seq_one_letter_code
_entity_poly.pdbx_strand_id
1 'polypeptide(L)'
;MILASQSLVRAAAQASALMASAAVLAFASAAGAASPALTLTPAPAKAQLGQGTFALTAKTRIFVAKGDVEARGVARQLSDLIFKARGLKPAVVEGPPPA
;
A
#
# COMPACT_ATOMS: atom_id res chain seq x y z
N MET A 1 -52.91 -2.32 -18.23
CA MET A 1 -52.27 -1.61 -17.09
C MET A 1 -50.97 -2.28 -16.61
N ILE A 2 -50.21 -2.97 -17.48
CA ILE A 2 -49.00 -3.75 -17.12
C ILE A 2 -47.69 -3.08 -17.58
N LEU A 3 -47.76 -2.17 -18.57
CA LEU A 3 -46.59 -1.46 -19.10
C LEU A 3 -46.00 -0.42 -18.15
N ALA A 4 -46.81 0.24 -17.32
CA ALA A 4 -46.36 1.25 -16.37
C ALA A 4 -45.60 0.66 -15.16
N SER A 5 -45.83 -0.61 -14.84
CA SER A 5 -45.14 -1.29 -13.74
C SER A 5 -43.72 -1.70 -14.10
N GLN A 6 -43.45 -1.98 -15.38
CA GLN A 6 -42.13 -2.43 -15.86
C GLN A 6 -41.08 -1.29 -15.92
N SER A 7 -41.51 -0.04 -16.14
CA SER A 7 -40.62 1.13 -16.19
C SER A 7 -40.10 1.52 -14.80
N LEU A 8 -40.94 1.42 -13.78
CA LEU A 8 -40.56 1.65 -12.38
C LEU A 8 -39.57 0.60 -11.87
N VAL A 9 -39.78 -0.67 -12.21
CA VAL A 9 -38.88 -1.77 -11.83
C VAL A 9 -37.51 -1.64 -12.50
N ARG A 10 -37.45 -1.21 -13.76
CA ARG A 10 -36.19 -0.94 -14.47
C ARG A 10 -35.46 0.28 -13.90
N ALA A 11 -36.18 1.34 -13.55
CA ALA A 11 -35.58 2.54 -12.93
C ALA A 11 -34.97 2.22 -11.54
N ALA A 12 -35.66 1.43 -10.72
CA ALA A 12 -35.14 0.99 -9.42
C ALA A 12 -33.91 0.06 -9.56
N ALA A 13 -33.92 -0.84 -10.56
CA ALA A 13 -32.79 -1.71 -10.86
C ALA A 13 -31.57 -0.93 -11.38
N GLN A 14 -31.77 0.07 -12.24
CA GLN A 14 -30.70 0.96 -12.73
C GLN A 14 -30.13 1.84 -11.60
N ALA A 15 -30.98 2.38 -10.73
CA ALA A 15 -30.54 3.16 -9.56
C ALA A 15 -29.69 2.29 -8.60
N SER A 16 -30.09 1.03 -8.39
CA SER A 16 -29.34 0.09 -7.56
C SER A 16 -27.99 -0.29 -8.17
N ALA A 17 -27.93 -0.47 -9.49
CA ALA A 17 -26.68 -0.76 -10.21
C ALA A 17 -25.68 0.40 -10.18
N LEU A 18 -26.17 1.65 -10.30
CA LEU A 18 -25.34 2.85 -10.17
C LEU A 18 -24.80 3.02 -8.74
N MET A 19 -25.63 2.78 -7.72
CA MET A 19 -25.20 2.83 -6.32
C MET A 19 -24.18 1.76 -5.98
N ALA A 20 -24.36 0.53 -6.48
CA ALA A 20 -23.39 -0.55 -6.30
C ALA A 20 -22.03 -0.22 -6.95
N SER A 21 -22.04 0.33 -8.17
CA SER A 21 -20.82 0.75 -8.87
C SER A 21 -20.10 1.89 -8.15
N ALA A 22 -20.85 2.87 -7.64
CA ALA A 22 -20.32 3.97 -6.85
C ALA A 22 -19.70 3.49 -5.53
N ALA A 23 -20.31 2.50 -4.86
CA ALA A 23 -19.77 1.93 -3.63
C ALA A 23 -18.45 1.17 -3.86
N VAL A 24 -18.34 0.42 -4.96
CA VAL A 24 -17.10 -0.28 -5.35
C VAL A 24 -15.99 0.71 -5.69
N LEU A 25 -16.31 1.79 -6.42
CA LEU A 25 -15.33 2.83 -6.75
C LEU A 25 -14.87 3.59 -5.48
N ALA A 26 -15.79 3.88 -4.55
CA ALA A 26 -15.46 4.52 -3.28
C ALA A 26 -14.58 3.62 -2.39
N PHE A 27 -14.84 2.31 -2.34
CA PHE A 27 -14.00 1.36 -1.61
C PHE A 27 -12.60 1.24 -2.24
N ALA A 28 -12.51 1.22 -3.58
CA ALA A 28 -11.22 1.23 -4.28
C ALA A 28 -10.43 2.54 -4.05
N SER A 29 -11.13 3.67 -3.91
CA SER A 29 -10.52 4.99 -3.66
C SER A 29 -10.09 5.20 -2.21
N ALA A 30 -10.70 4.46 -1.26
CA ALA A 30 -10.37 4.52 0.16
C ALA A 30 -9.01 3.89 0.49
N ALA A 31 -8.41 3.13 -0.43
CA ALA A 31 -7.04 2.62 -0.34
C ALA A 31 -5.96 3.68 -0.63
N GLY A 32 -6.29 4.97 -0.50
CA GLY A 32 -5.30 6.04 -0.48
C GLY A 32 -4.38 5.85 0.73
N ALA A 33 -3.14 5.41 0.47
CA ALA A 33 -2.10 5.36 1.48
C ALA A 33 -2.01 6.74 2.14
N ALA A 34 -2.43 6.84 3.40
CA ALA A 34 -2.27 8.06 4.18
C ALA A 34 -0.80 8.47 4.11
N SER A 35 -0.51 9.61 3.50
CA SER A 35 0.86 10.11 3.38
C SER A 35 1.38 10.35 4.80
N PRO A 36 2.33 9.53 5.29
CA PRO A 36 2.75 9.65 6.67
C PRO A 36 3.45 11.00 6.84
N ALA A 37 2.94 11.84 7.75
CA ALA A 37 3.68 13.02 8.17
C ALA A 37 5.04 12.54 8.71
N LEU A 38 6.13 12.95 8.06
CA LEU A 38 7.51 12.63 8.46
C LEU A 38 7.81 13.31 9.80
N THR A 39 7.41 12.65 10.88
CA THR A 39 7.68 13.05 12.27
C THR A 39 9.05 12.54 12.70
N LEU A 40 10.09 12.93 11.95
CA LEU A 40 11.47 12.54 12.23
C LEU A 40 12.02 13.38 13.38
N THR A 41 12.51 12.70 14.41
CA THR A 41 13.14 13.32 15.57
C THR A 41 14.50 12.66 15.83
N PRO A 42 15.60 13.43 15.94
CA PRO A 42 15.72 14.88 15.69
C PRO A 42 15.50 15.24 14.20
N ALA A 43 15.27 16.52 13.92
CA ALA A 43 15.07 16.99 12.55
C ALA A 43 16.33 16.76 11.70
N PRO A 44 16.22 16.16 10.50
CA PRO A 44 17.36 15.95 9.62
C PRO A 44 17.86 17.26 9.03
N ALA A 45 19.15 17.33 8.67
CA ALA A 45 19.73 18.51 8.04
C ALA A 45 19.06 18.86 6.69
N LYS A 46 18.57 17.84 5.96
CA LYS A 46 17.82 18.00 4.70
C LYS A 46 16.77 16.88 4.60
N ALA A 47 15.55 17.23 4.20
CA ALA A 47 14.50 16.30 3.79
C ALA A 47 13.74 16.88 2.60
N GLN A 48 13.56 16.08 1.55
CA GLN A 48 12.78 16.45 0.36
C GLN A 48 11.77 15.35 0.07
N LEU A 49 10.52 15.74 -0.14
CA LEU A 49 9.46 14.81 -0.56
C LEU A 49 9.52 14.63 -2.08
N GLY A 50 9.64 13.38 -2.53
CA GLY A 50 9.49 13.01 -3.94
C GLY A 50 8.03 12.69 -4.30
N GLN A 51 7.74 12.61 -5.60
CA GLN A 51 6.45 12.15 -6.08
C GLN A 51 6.33 10.62 -5.95
N GLY A 52 5.14 10.14 -5.58
CA GLY A 52 4.82 8.72 -5.45
C GLY A 52 4.84 8.22 -4.01
N THR A 53 4.69 6.91 -3.83
CA THR A 53 4.69 6.27 -2.51
C THR A 53 5.26 4.86 -2.63
N PHE A 54 6.01 4.43 -1.62
CA PHE A 54 6.51 3.06 -1.51
C PHE A 54 5.58 2.23 -0.61
N ALA A 55 4.93 1.23 -1.19
CA ALA A 55 4.09 0.30 -0.43
C ALA A 55 4.91 -0.90 0.07
N LEU A 56 4.97 -1.09 1.38
CA LEU A 56 5.53 -2.31 1.99
C LEU A 56 4.53 -3.46 1.84
N THR A 57 4.98 -4.55 1.21
CA THR A 57 4.19 -5.76 0.99
C THR A 57 4.95 -7.00 1.47
N ALA A 58 4.27 -8.15 1.55
CA ALA A 58 4.91 -9.42 1.87
C ALA A 58 5.97 -9.86 0.82
N LYS A 59 5.93 -9.31 -0.40
CA LYS A 59 6.90 -9.60 -1.46
C LYS A 59 8.14 -8.69 -1.39
N THR A 60 8.12 -7.65 -0.56
CA THR A 60 9.23 -6.71 -0.41
C THR A 60 10.45 -7.42 0.18
N ARG A 61 11.62 -7.16 -0.40
CA ARG A 61 12.91 -7.73 0.02
C ARG A 61 13.87 -6.60 0.40
N ILE A 62 14.75 -6.88 1.35
CA ILE A 62 15.85 -5.98 1.74
C ILE A 62 17.10 -6.46 1.02
N PHE A 63 17.67 -5.59 0.18
CA PHE A 63 18.86 -5.91 -0.60
C PHE A 63 20.12 -5.42 0.11
N VAL A 64 21.13 -6.27 0.18
CA VAL A 64 22.42 -5.98 0.81
C VAL A 64 23.53 -6.24 -0.20
N ALA A 65 24.59 -5.42 -0.17
CA ALA A 65 25.75 -5.62 -1.00
C ALA A 65 26.38 -7.01 -0.75
N LYS A 66 26.87 -7.65 -1.81
CA LYS A 66 27.46 -8.99 -1.70
C LYS A 66 28.72 -8.93 -0.83
N GLY A 67 28.78 -9.79 0.19
CA GLY A 67 29.92 -9.89 1.10
C GLY A 67 29.91 -8.90 2.26
N ASP A 68 28.93 -7.99 2.35
CA ASP A 68 28.81 -7.05 3.46
C ASP A 68 28.07 -7.70 4.64
N VAL A 69 28.85 -8.29 5.55
CA VAL A 69 28.34 -9.03 6.71
C VAL A 69 27.67 -8.09 7.72
N GLU A 70 28.20 -6.88 7.89
CA GLU A 70 27.67 -5.90 8.84
C GLU A 70 26.32 -5.38 8.35
N ALA A 71 26.22 -4.97 7.08
CA ALA A 71 24.97 -4.54 6.49
C ALA A 71 23.92 -5.66 6.51
N ARG A 72 24.34 -6.93 6.38
CA ARG A 72 23.43 -8.08 6.51
C ARG A 72 22.89 -8.23 7.94
N GLY A 73 23.71 -7.96 8.95
CA GLY A 73 23.28 -7.93 10.35
C GLY A 73 22.24 -6.85 10.60
N VAL A 74 22.53 -5.62 10.15
CA VAL A 74 21.60 -4.47 10.26
C VAL A 74 20.30 -4.72 9.51
N ALA A 75 20.37 -5.30 8.31
CA ALA A 75 19.19 -5.65 7.51
C ALA A 75 18.27 -6.66 8.21
N ARG A 76 18.84 -7.63 8.94
CA ARG A 76 18.07 -8.58 9.76
C ARG A 76 17.36 -7.86 10.89
N GLN A 77 18.05 -6.97 11.60
CA GLN A 77 17.44 -6.17 12.65
C GLN A 77 16.29 -5.32 12.12
N LEU A 78 16.47 -4.68 10.96
CA LEU A 78 15.40 -3.92 10.31
C LEU A 78 14.20 -4.81 9.96
N SER A 79 14.42 -6.01 9.43
CA SER A 79 13.35 -6.98 9.14
C SER A 79 12.54 -7.32 10.40
N ASP A 80 13.21 -7.54 11.53
CA ASP A 80 12.53 -7.83 12.80
C ASP A 80 11.78 -6.61 13.37
N LEU A 81 12.29 -5.39 13.18
CA LEU A 81 11.57 -4.16 13.55
C LEU A 81 10.30 -3.97 12.69
N ILE A 82 10.39 -4.21 11.39
CA ILE A 82 9.23 -4.16 10.48
C ILE A 82 8.20 -5.22 10.88
N PHE A 83 8.64 -6.42 11.26
CA PHE A 83 7.76 -7.48 11.73
C PHE A 83 7.01 -7.06 12.99
N LYS A 84 7.69 -6.45 13.97
CA LYS A 84 7.04 -5.94 15.18
C LYS A 84 6.05 -4.81 14.90
N ALA A 85 6.34 -3.92 13.95
CA ALA A 85 5.51 -2.73 13.69
C ALA A 85 4.34 -2.97 12.72
N ARG A 86 4.45 -3.97 11.83
CA ARG A 86 3.52 -4.20 10.70
C ARG A 86 3.14 -5.66 10.50
N GLY A 87 3.74 -6.61 11.23
CA GLY A 87 3.53 -8.05 11.04
C GLY A 87 4.17 -8.63 9.76
N LEU A 88 4.93 -7.83 9.01
CA LEU A 88 5.58 -8.23 7.76
C LEU A 88 7.05 -8.57 8.03
N LYS A 89 7.56 -9.68 7.48
CA LYS A 89 8.96 -10.08 7.62
C LYS A 89 9.68 -10.13 6.26
N PRO A 90 10.23 -8.99 5.79
CA PRO A 90 10.96 -8.94 4.52
C PRO A 90 12.18 -9.88 4.53
N ALA A 91 12.38 -10.61 3.44
CA ALA A 91 13.58 -11.43 3.27
C ALA A 91 14.80 -10.56 2.95
N VAL A 92 15.95 -10.87 3.57
CA VAL A 92 17.23 -10.23 3.27
C VAL A 92 17.92 -11.02 2.15
N VAL A 93 18.23 -10.34 1.04
CA VAL A 93 18.86 -10.93 -0.14
C VAL A 93 20.16 -10.20 -0.43
N GLU A 94 21.20 -10.96 -0.75
CA GLU A 94 22.49 -10.41 -1.16
C GLU A 94 22.50 -10.18 -2.68
N GLY A 95 23.03 -9.04 -3.10
CA GLY A 95 23.11 -8.64 -4.50
C GLY A 95 22.14 -7.51 -4.87
N PRO A 96 22.27 -6.96 -6.10
CA PRO A 96 21.43 -5.87 -6.56
C PRO A 96 19.98 -6.34 -6.72
N PRO A 97 19.00 -5.43 -6.56
CA PRO A 97 17.62 -5.71 -6.95
C PRO A 97 17.54 -6.06 -8.44
N PRO A 98 16.60 -6.93 -8.85
CA PRO A 98 16.34 -7.15 -10.27
C PRO A 98 15.94 -5.82 -10.92
N ALA A 99 16.47 -5.58 -12.12
CA ALA A 99 16.19 -4.39 -12.93
C ALA A 99 14.76 -4.41 -13.49
#